data_AF-A0A1V5ZUJ9-F1
#
_entry.id   AF-A0A1V5ZUJ9-F1
#
_cell.length_a   1.000
_cell.length_b   1.000
_cell.length_c   1.000
_cell.angle_alpha   90.00
_cell.angle_beta   90.00
_cell.angle_gamma   90.00
#
_symmetry.space_group_name_H-M   'P 1'
#
loop_
_entity.id
_entity.type
_entity.pdbx_description
1 polymer ?
#
loop_
_entity_poly.entity_id
_entity_poly.type
_entity_poly.pdbx_seq_one_letter_code
_entity_poly.pdbx_strand_id
1 'polypeptide(L)'
;MAKPKRKLTPKQKIEKERRRQKYMYVFMNGRQVRVERPPMIDGIPVDEFIKNNADPIWLHQNEMWELIEELESEQEELSSQADDICDPNFRRPSIKSNEKNTK
;
A
#
# COMPACT_ATOMS: atom_id res chain seq x y z
N MET A 1 -29.06 -24.27 35.45
CA MET A 1 -27.89 -25.09 35.07
C MET A 1 -27.38 -24.63 33.70
N ALA A 2 -26.16 -24.07 33.63
CA ALA A 2 -25.57 -23.73 32.34
C ALA A 2 -25.12 -25.01 31.61
N LYS A 3 -25.53 -25.17 30.35
CA LYS A 3 -25.14 -26.34 29.55
C LYS A 3 -23.61 -26.32 29.31
N PRO A 4 -22.91 -27.46 29.41
CA PRO A 4 -21.47 -27.51 29.16
C PRO A 4 -21.16 -27.16 27.69
N LYS A 5 -20.25 -26.21 27.47
CA LYS A 5 -19.83 -25.80 26.11
C LYS A 5 -18.91 -26.86 25.51
N ARG A 6 -19.34 -27.50 24.42
CA ARG A 6 -18.53 -28.44 23.64
C ARG A 6 -17.38 -27.70 22.94
N LYS A 7 -16.20 -28.33 22.86
CA LYS A 7 -15.08 -27.83 22.06
C LYS A 7 -15.40 -27.92 20.56
N LEU A 8 -14.85 -26.99 19.78
CA LEU A 8 -14.97 -26.96 18.32
C LEU A 8 -14.08 -28.03 17.69
N THR A 9 -14.60 -28.72 16.66
CA THR A 9 -13.81 -29.65 15.86
C THR A 9 -12.81 -28.88 14.96
N PRO A 10 -11.74 -29.53 14.46
CA PRO A 10 -10.77 -28.87 13.56
C PRO A 10 -11.44 -28.22 12.34
N LYS A 11 -12.37 -28.92 11.68
CA LYS A 11 -13.15 -28.39 10.56
C LYS A 11 -13.95 -27.14 10.92
N GLN A 12 -14.51 -27.09 12.13
CA GLN A 12 -15.24 -25.91 12.61
C GLN A 12 -14.31 -24.73 12.92
N LYS A 13 -13.07 -24.99 13.36
CA LYS A 13 -12.06 -23.95 13.57
C LYS A 13 -11.63 -23.32 12.24
N ILE A 14 -11.31 -24.14 11.24
CA ILE A 14 -10.92 -23.68 9.90
C ILE A 14 -12.03 -22.83 9.27
N GLU A 15 -13.27 -23.30 9.30
CA GLU A 15 -14.38 -22.54 8.73
C GLU A 15 -14.66 -21.24 9.50
N LYS A 16 -14.41 -21.20 10.81
CA LYS A 16 -14.48 -19.97 11.60
C LYS A 16 -13.41 -18.97 11.16
N GLU A 17 -12.21 -19.45 10.88
CA GLU A 17 -11.09 -18.63 10.39
C GLU A 17 -11.36 -18.09 8.98
N ARG A 18 -11.80 -18.94 8.05
CA ARG A 18 -12.23 -18.52 6.70
C ARG A 18 -13.27 -17.40 6.75
N ARG A 19 -14.26 -17.50 7.65
CA ARG A 19 -15.27 -16.45 7.84
C ARG A 19 -14.71 -15.16 8.43
N ARG A 20 -13.70 -15.24 9.30
CA ARG A 20 -13.05 -14.05 9.89
C ARG A 20 -12.19 -13.30 8.87
N GLN A 21 -11.57 -14.04 7.96
CA GLN A 21 -10.82 -13.48 6.84
C GLN A 21 -11.76 -12.86 5.80
N LYS A 22 -12.85 -13.56 5.44
CA LYS A 22 -13.77 -13.07 4.39
C LYS A 22 -14.68 -11.91 4.84
N TYR A 23 -15.11 -11.89 6.10
CA TYR A 23 -16.09 -10.92 6.58
C TYR A 23 -15.58 -10.11 7.78
N MET A 24 -16.10 -8.89 7.93
CA MET A 24 -15.96 -8.07 9.12
C MET A 24 -17.32 -7.59 9.63
N TYR A 25 -17.37 -7.17 10.89
CA TYR A 25 -18.55 -6.49 11.43
C TYR A 25 -18.30 -5.00 11.44
N VAL A 26 -19.22 -4.26 10.83
CA VAL A 26 -19.24 -2.79 10.81
C VAL A 26 -20.54 -2.30 11.44
N PHE A 27 -20.49 -1.14 12.07
CA PHE A 27 -21.69 -0.47 12.54
C PHE A 27 -22.26 0.38 11.41
N MET A 28 -23.43 0.01 10.90
CA MET A 28 -24.17 0.78 9.91
C MET A 28 -25.50 1.19 10.53
N ASN A 29 -25.79 2.50 10.56
CA ASN A 29 -27.04 3.05 11.07
C ASN A 29 -27.42 2.57 12.48
N GLY A 30 -26.43 2.53 13.39
CA GLY A 30 -26.62 2.07 14.78
C GLY A 30 -26.83 0.56 14.95
N ARG A 31 -26.67 -0.23 13.88
CA ARG A 31 -26.76 -1.70 13.91
C ARG A 31 -25.42 -2.33 13.53
N GLN A 32 -25.06 -3.41 14.22
CA GLN A 32 -23.88 -4.20 13.88
C GLN A 32 -24.21 -5.15 12.72
N VAL A 33 -23.64 -4.91 11.55
CA VAL A 33 -23.89 -5.65 10.31
C VAL A 33 -22.63 -6.37 9.87
N ARG A 34 -22.79 -7.60 9.34
CA ARG A 34 -21.69 -8.38 8.76
C ARG A 34 -21.55 -8.03 7.28
N VAL A 35 -20.39 -7.51 6.88
CA VAL A 35 -20.07 -7.11 5.51
C VAL A 35 -18.83 -7.88 5.03
N GLU A 36 -18.73 -8.11 3.72
CA GLU A 36 -17.50 -8.65 3.12
C GLU A 36 -16.34 -7.67 3.32
N ARG A 37 -15.14 -8.19 3.58
CA ARG A 37 -13.97 -7.32 3.71
C ARG A 37 -13.62 -6.75 2.33
N PRO A 38 -13.31 -5.44 2.23
CA PRO A 38 -12.76 -4.91 0.99
C PRO A 38 -11.48 -5.67 0.65
N PRO A 39 -11.20 -5.89 -0.64
CA PRO A 39 -10.01 -6.60 -1.06
C PRO A 39 -8.76 -5.79 -0.67
N MET A 40 -7.79 -6.48 -0.06
CA MET A 40 -6.49 -5.92 0.32
C MET A 40 -5.41 -6.83 -0.24
N ILE A 41 -4.41 -6.24 -0.90
CA ILE A 41 -3.21 -6.93 -1.42
C ILE A 41 -2.07 -6.54 -0.47
N ASP A 42 -1.40 -7.54 0.13
CA ASP A 42 -0.29 -7.34 1.08
C ASP A 42 -0.55 -6.34 2.22
N GLY A 43 -1.82 -6.20 2.63
CA GLY A 43 -2.23 -5.26 3.69
C GLY A 43 -2.51 -3.84 3.22
N ILE A 44 -2.34 -3.57 1.92
CA ILE A 44 -2.63 -2.31 1.25
C ILE A 44 -3.97 -2.48 0.49
N PRO A 45 -4.87 -1.49 0.49
CA PRO A 45 -6.07 -1.55 -0.35
C PRO A 45 -5.67 -1.69 -1.84
N VAL A 46 -6.49 -2.40 -2.62
CA VAL A 46 -6.20 -2.67 -4.04
C VAL A 46 -5.93 -1.38 -4.82
N ASP A 47 -6.68 -0.32 -4.55
CA ASP A 47 -6.56 0.95 -5.26
C ASP A 47 -5.17 1.59 -5.05
N GLU A 48 -4.68 1.62 -3.79
CA GLU A 48 -3.33 2.10 -3.49
C GLU A 48 -2.25 1.17 -4.06
N PHE A 49 -2.49 -0.14 -4.06
CA PHE A 49 -1.56 -1.08 -4.68
C PHE A 49 -1.41 -0.82 -6.19
N ILE A 50 -2.52 -0.52 -6.88
CA ILE A 50 -2.52 -0.16 -8.30
C ILE A 50 -1.75 1.14 -8.52
N LYS A 51 -2.05 2.20 -7.74
CA LYS A 51 -1.35 3.50 -7.86
C LYS A 51 0.17 3.35 -7.76
N ASN A 52 0.64 2.53 -6.81
CA ASN A 52 2.08 2.40 -6.55
C ASN A 52 2.83 1.49 -7.52
N ASN A 53 2.15 0.53 -8.17
CA ASN A 53 2.81 -0.54 -8.94
C ASN A 53 2.41 -0.60 -10.42
N ALA A 54 1.35 0.10 -10.84
CA ALA A 54 0.84 -0.01 -12.20
C ALA A 54 1.66 0.83 -13.19
N ASP A 55 1.98 0.21 -14.33
CA ASP A 55 2.56 0.92 -15.46
C ASP A 55 1.50 1.79 -16.15
N PRO A 56 1.87 2.94 -16.77
CA PRO A 56 0.93 3.78 -17.53
C PRO A 56 0.18 3.04 -18.63
N ILE A 57 0.83 2.05 -19.26
CA ILE A 57 0.21 1.18 -20.27
C ILE A 57 -0.92 0.34 -19.64
N TRP A 58 -0.68 -0.19 -18.43
CA TRP A 58 -1.66 -0.98 -17.71
C TRP A 58 -2.86 -0.12 -17.28
N LEU A 59 -2.59 1.10 -16.77
CA LEU A 59 -3.63 2.05 -16.39
C LEU A 59 -4.51 2.44 -17.57
N HIS A 60 -3.91 2.69 -18.74
CA HIS A 60 -4.63 2.97 -19.98
C HIS A 60 -5.51 1.79 -20.41
N GLN A 61 -5.02 0.55 -20.31
CA GLN A 61 -5.80 -0.64 -20.69
C GLN A 61 -7.00 -0.90 -19.77
N ASN A 62 -6.90 -0.48 -18.51
CA ASN A 62 -7.98 -0.60 -17.52
C ASN A 62 -8.82 0.68 -17.40
N GLU A 63 -8.68 1.62 -18.35
CA GLU A 63 -9.41 2.89 -18.40
C GLU A 63 -9.25 3.75 -17.13
N MET A 64 -8.14 3.61 -16.41
CA MET A 64 -7.82 4.32 -15.17
C MET A 64 -7.08 5.63 -15.42
N TRP A 65 -7.67 6.50 -16.25
CA TRP A 65 -7.06 7.75 -16.71
C TRP A 65 -6.79 8.75 -15.60
N GLU A 66 -7.67 8.82 -14.61
CA GLU A 66 -7.54 9.72 -13.46
C GLU A 66 -6.21 9.52 -12.72
N LEU A 67 -5.71 8.27 -12.66
CA LEU A 67 -4.43 7.97 -12.02
C LEU A 67 -3.23 8.39 -12.86
N ILE A 68 -3.38 8.46 -14.18
CA ILE A 68 -2.31 8.90 -15.08
C ILE A 68 -2.09 10.41 -14.89
N GLU A 69 -3.17 11.19 -14.89
CA GLU A 69 -3.10 12.64 -14.66
C GLU A 69 -2.51 12.97 -13.27
N GLU A 70 -2.90 12.21 -12.25
CA GLU A 70 -2.39 12.36 -10.89
C GLU A 70 -0.87 12.08 -10.84
N LEU A 71 -0.41 10.99 -11.47
CA LEU A 71 1.03 10.66 -11.56
C LEU A 71 1.84 11.69 -12.34
N GLU A 72 1.28 12.24 -13.42
CA GLU A 72 1.95 13.28 -14.22
C GLU A 72 2.09 14.57 -13.40
N SER A 73 1.05 14.97 -12.67
CA SER A 73 1.10 16.15 -11.80
C SER A 73 2.11 16.01 -10.66
N GLU A 74 2.21 14.83 -10.04
CA GLU A 74 3.19 14.54 -9.00
C GLU A 74 4.63 14.59 -9.52
N GLN A 75 4.85 14.13 -10.76
CA GLN A 75 6.17 14.20 -11.41
C GLN A 75 6.58 15.64 -11.73
N GLU A 76 5.64 16.48 -12.16
CA GLU A 76 5.91 17.89 -12.49
C GLU A 76 6.23 18.71 -11.23
N GLU A 77 5.55 18.47 -10.12
CA GLU A 77 5.86 19.07 -8.82
C GLU A 77 7.27 18.66 -8.31
N LEU A 78 7.62 17.38 -8.42
CA LEU A 78 8.95 16.87 -8.04
C LEU A 78 10.08 17.44 -8.92
N SER A 79 9.82 17.63 -10.22
CA SER A 79 10.77 18.26 -11.15
C SER A 79 10.99 19.73 -10.80
N SER A 80 9.89 20.46 -10.62
CA SER A 80 9.90 21.90 -10.29
C SER A 80 10.66 22.18 -8.99
N GLN A 81 10.52 21.29 -8.01
CA GLN A 81 11.20 21.40 -6.72
C GLN A 81 12.69 21.03 -6.77
N ALA A 82 13.11 20.21 -7.74
CA ALA A 82 14.52 19.89 -7.96
C ALA A 82 15.29 21.04 -8.62
N ASP A 83 14.61 21.86 -9.42
CA ASP A 83 15.20 23.04 -10.06
C ASP A 83 15.53 24.15 -9.05
N ASP A 84 14.83 24.20 -7.91
CA ASP A 84 15.13 25.10 -6.79
C ASP A 84 16.29 24.63 -5.89
N ILE A 85 16.73 23.38 -6.01
CA ILE A 85 17.81 22.78 -5.19
C ILE A 85 19.19 22.95 -5.84
N CYS A 86 19.26 23.37 -7.11
CA CYS A 86 20.52 23.80 -7.72
C CYS A 86 20.98 25.14 -7.14
N ASP A 87 21.49 25.14 -5.91
CA ASP A 87 22.36 26.22 -5.44
C ASP A 87 23.63 26.20 -6.30
N PRO A 88 23.87 27.20 -7.16
CA PRO A 88 25.07 27.26 -7.98
C PRO A 88 26.37 27.33 -7.16
N ASN A 89 26.29 27.50 -5.83
CA ASN A 89 27.42 27.50 -4.91
C ASN A 89 27.66 26.16 -4.20
N PHE A 90 26.89 25.10 -4.46
CA PHE A 90 27.16 23.78 -3.88
C PHE A 90 28.42 23.14 -4.48
N ARG A 91 29.59 23.56 -3.99
CA ARG A 91 30.87 22.92 -4.34
C ARG A 91 30.83 21.46 -3.87
N ARG A 92 30.83 20.53 -4.83
CA ARG A 92 31.06 19.11 -4.57
C ARG A 92 32.29 18.97 -3.65
N PRO A 93 32.18 18.33 -2.47
CA PRO A 93 33.34 18.14 -1.61
C PRO A 93 34.43 17.43 -2.41
N SER A 94 35.63 18.01 -2.44
CA SER A 94 36.81 17.37 -3.03
C SER A 94 37.04 16.06 -2.28
N ILE A 95 36.77 14.94 -2.97
CA ILE A 95 37.08 13.60 -2.47
C ILE A 95 38.60 13.53 -2.44
N LYS A 96 39.22 13.79 -1.27
CA LYS A 96 40.64 13.49 -1.07
C LYS A 96 40.80 11.98 -1.14
N SER A 97 41.44 11.49 -2.20
CA SER A 97 41.90 10.11 -2.33
C SER A 97 42.84 9.80 -1.16
N ASN A 98 42.33 9.03 -0.19
CA ASN A 98 43.19 8.43 0.82
C ASN A 98 43.88 7.22 0.20
N GLU A 99 45.05 7.43 -0.42
CA GLU A 99 46.04 6.38 -0.66
C GLU A 99 46.55 5.88 0.70
N LYS A 100 45.81 4.98 1.33
CA LYS A 100 46.31 4.22 2.48
C LYS A 100 47.06 2.99 1.97
N ASN A 101 48.30 3.25 1.60
CA ASN A 101 49.51 2.49 1.90
C ASN A 101 49.29 1.00 2.25
N THR A 102 49.45 0.14 1.25
CA THR A 102 49.68 -1.29 1.43
C THR A 102 51.12 -1.53 1.87
N LYS A 103 51.32 -2.03 3.09
CA LYS A 103 52.54 -2.75 3.47
C LYS A 103 52.22 -3.83 4.47
#